data_AF-A0A6A3UW08-F1
#
_entry.id   AF-A0A6A3UW08-F1
#
_cell.length_a   1.000
_cell.length_b   1.000
_cell.length_c   1.000
_cell.angle_alpha   90.00
_cell.angle_beta   90.00
_cell.angle_gamma   90.00
#
_symmetry.space_group_name_H-M   'P 1'
#
loop_
_entity.id
_entity.type
_entity.pdbx_description
1 polymer ?
#
loop_
_entity_poly.entity_id
_entity_poly.type
_entity_poly.pdbx_seq_one_letter_code
_entity_poly.pdbx_strand_id
1 'polypeptide(L)'
;LVACANKLFTKLKLHETTSDLFESPKFHKWVKSVTKSYKKTPDAANAVIVSTITARYGDEALARMLVAAKEAPTTRKLATQLEEVQLANWLASKQTVDDVFKLLKLDDEGAKLFQNPVSSTWVSYATKLDEKNPDALMFSVLKARYDDDALATIFTVAKETRGAQSIAARQESI
;
A
#
# COMPACT_ATOMS: atom_id res chain seq x y z
N LEU A 1 -4.05 -23.58 5.65
CA LEU A 1 -2.70 -23.21 5.15
C LEU A 1 -2.25 -21.83 5.66
N VAL A 2 -3.09 -20.79 5.62
CA VAL A 2 -2.80 -19.48 6.28
C VAL A 2 -2.38 -19.65 7.74
N ALA A 3 -3.06 -20.51 8.51
CA ALA A 3 -2.67 -20.84 9.89
C ALA A 3 -1.24 -21.41 10.02
N CYS A 4 -0.79 -22.23 9.06
CA CYS A 4 0.57 -22.77 9.05
C CYS A 4 1.60 -21.69 8.71
N ALA A 5 1.29 -20.81 7.75
CA ALA A 5 2.13 -19.66 7.41
C ALA A 5 2.28 -18.72 8.62
N ASN A 6 1.19 -18.42 9.34
CA ASN A 6 1.19 -17.64 10.57
C ASN A 6 2.02 -18.28 11.69
N LYS A 7 1.92 -19.61 11.86
CA LYS A 7 2.71 -20.35 12.86
C LYS A 7 4.21 -20.27 12.54
N LEU A 8 4.59 -20.42 11.27
CA LEU A 8 5.99 -20.29 10.86
C LEU A 8 6.51 -18.85 10.98
N PHE A 9 5.69 -17.86 10.63
CA PHE A 9 6.01 -16.43 10.79
C PHE A 9 6.33 -16.08 12.26
N THR A 10 5.50 -16.59 13.17
CA THR A 10 5.70 -16.44 14.63
C THR A 10 6.97 -17.17 15.09
N LYS A 11 7.18 -18.42 14.67
CA LYS A 11 8.37 -19.22 15.03
C LYS A 11 9.68 -18.56 14.58
N LEU A 12 9.66 -17.83 13.46
CA LEU A 12 10.81 -17.11 12.94
C LEU A 12 11.01 -15.73 13.58
N LYS A 13 10.15 -15.34 14.54
CA LYS A 13 10.18 -14.05 15.22
C LYS A 13 10.08 -12.84 14.28
N LEU A 14 9.43 -13.01 13.13
CA LEU A 14 9.30 -11.93 12.15
C LEU A 14 8.42 -10.78 12.65
N HIS A 15 7.48 -11.08 13.55
CA HIS A 15 6.65 -10.09 14.25
C HIS A 15 7.44 -9.06 15.07
N GLU A 16 8.68 -9.36 15.46
CA GLU A 16 9.53 -8.48 16.27
C GLU A 16 10.37 -7.51 15.40
N THR A 17 10.31 -7.61 14.06
CA THR A 17 11.12 -6.82 13.12
C THR A 17 10.21 -6.07 12.15
N THR A 18 10.28 -4.74 12.14
CA THR A 18 9.36 -3.91 11.35
C THR A 18 10.04 -3.07 10.26
N SER A 19 11.25 -2.55 10.48
CA SER A 19 11.95 -1.69 9.49
C SER A 19 12.44 -2.47 8.27
N ASP A 20 13.08 -3.63 8.50
CA ASP A 20 13.83 -4.34 7.45
C ASP A 20 13.30 -5.75 7.21
N LEU A 21 11.98 -5.94 7.43
CA LEU A 21 11.33 -7.24 7.31
C LEU A 21 11.64 -7.88 5.95
N PHE A 22 11.56 -7.10 4.87
CA PHE A 22 11.77 -7.56 3.50
C PHE A 22 13.23 -7.93 3.18
N GLU A 23 14.19 -7.37 3.90
CA GLU A 23 15.61 -7.70 3.75
C GLU A 23 16.02 -8.90 4.61
N SER A 24 15.25 -9.19 5.66
CA SER A 24 15.55 -10.24 6.63
C SER A 24 15.75 -11.62 5.97
N PRO A 25 16.89 -12.30 6.21
CA PRO A 25 17.09 -13.68 5.74
C PRO A 25 16.00 -14.65 6.24
N LYS A 26 15.43 -14.38 7.42
CA LYS A 26 14.33 -15.18 7.97
C LYS A 26 13.03 -14.96 7.18
N PHE A 27 12.79 -13.74 6.72
CA PHE A 27 11.63 -13.43 5.88
C PHE A 27 11.76 -14.11 4.52
N HIS A 28 12.92 -14.02 3.87
CA HIS A 28 13.20 -14.75 2.63
C HIS A 28 12.99 -16.26 2.77
N LYS A 29 13.42 -16.84 3.91
CA LYS A 29 13.19 -18.27 4.22
C LYS A 29 11.71 -18.60 4.40
N TRP A 30 10.94 -17.72 5.04
CA TRP A 30 9.50 -17.87 5.20
C TRP A 30 8.77 -17.77 3.87
N VAL A 31 9.03 -16.74 3.05
CA VAL A 31 8.48 -16.56 1.71
C VAL A 31 8.76 -17.78 0.84
N LYS A 32 10.01 -18.27 0.82
CA LYS A 32 10.38 -19.50 0.08
C LYS A 32 9.60 -20.73 0.54
N SER A 33 9.25 -20.80 1.83
CA SER A 33 8.47 -21.91 2.38
C SER A 33 7.01 -21.82 1.94
N VAL A 34 6.41 -20.64 1.98
CA VAL A 34 5.05 -20.40 1.46
C VAL A 34 4.98 -20.69 -0.03
N THR A 35 5.87 -20.12 -0.86
CA THR A 35 5.88 -20.34 -2.31
C THR A 35 6.08 -21.81 -2.69
N LYS A 36 6.88 -22.57 -1.92
CA LYS A 36 7.05 -24.03 -2.12
C LYS A 36 5.76 -24.82 -1.87
N SER A 37 4.86 -24.34 -1.00
CA SER A 37 3.55 -24.97 -0.78
C SER A 37 2.55 -24.68 -1.91
N TYR A 38 2.79 -23.66 -2.73
CA TYR A 38 1.89 -23.16 -3.77
C TYR A 38 2.56 -23.15 -5.17
N LYS A 39 3.44 -24.11 -5.46
CA LYS A 39 4.24 -24.12 -6.71
C LYS A 39 3.43 -24.00 -8.01
N LYS A 40 2.19 -24.49 -8.01
CA LYS A 40 1.29 -24.46 -9.18
C LYS A 40 0.41 -23.21 -9.23
N THR A 41 0.39 -22.41 -8.16
CA THR A 41 -0.49 -21.24 -8.00
C THR A 41 0.27 -20.09 -7.30
N PRO A 42 1.23 -19.44 -7.98
CA PRO A 42 2.02 -18.35 -7.41
C PRO A 42 1.18 -17.22 -6.82
N ASP A 43 0.05 -16.87 -7.45
CA ASP A 43 -0.85 -15.82 -6.96
C ASP A 43 -1.48 -16.18 -5.61
N ALA A 44 -1.82 -17.46 -5.40
CA ALA A 44 -2.31 -17.94 -4.11
C ALA A 44 -1.21 -17.87 -3.03
N ALA A 45 0.06 -18.06 -3.40
CA ALA A 45 1.18 -17.87 -2.48
C ALA A 45 1.28 -16.40 -2.02
N ASN A 46 1.20 -15.47 -2.97
CA ASN A 46 1.27 -14.03 -2.68
C ASN A 46 0.07 -13.57 -1.84
N ALA A 47 -1.14 -14.07 -2.10
CA ALA A 47 -2.32 -13.82 -1.27
C ALA A 47 -2.14 -14.30 0.18
N VAL A 48 -1.52 -15.46 0.39
CA VAL A 48 -1.18 -15.95 1.73
C VAL A 48 -0.12 -15.07 2.39
N ILE A 49 0.86 -14.59 1.64
CA ILE A 49 1.89 -13.69 2.16
C ILE A 49 1.26 -12.38 2.61
N VAL A 50 0.49 -11.71 1.74
CA VAL A 50 -0.21 -10.46 2.04
C VAL A 50 -1.12 -10.63 3.24
N SER A 51 -2.04 -11.61 3.22
CA SER A 51 -2.97 -11.83 4.34
C SER A 51 -2.26 -12.13 5.67
N THR A 52 -1.13 -12.84 5.65
CA THR A 52 -0.33 -13.10 6.87
C THR A 52 0.26 -11.80 7.41
N ILE A 53 0.82 -10.95 6.57
CA ILE A 53 1.45 -9.68 7.01
C ILE A 53 0.37 -8.67 7.43
N THR A 54 -0.69 -8.49 6.64
CA THR A 54 -1.82 -7.60 6.96
C THR A 54 -2.48 -7.99 8.28
N ALA A 55 -2.69 -9.29 8.56
CA ALA A 55 -3.27 -9.72 9.83
C ALA A 55 -2.40 -9.43 11.06
N ARG A 56 -1.12 -9.09 10.88
CA ARG A 56 -0.18 -8.81 11.96
C ARG A 56 0.07 -7.32 12.16
N TYR A 57 0.21 -6.57 11.08
CA TYR A 57 0.61 -5.17 11.12
C TYR A 57 -0.46 -4.19 10.64
N GLY A 58 -1.51 -4.69 9.97
CA GLY A 58 -2.52 -3.87 9.31
C GLY A 58 -2.13 -3.45 7.89
N ASP A 59 -3.09 -2.85 7.19
CA ASP A 59 -2.97 -2.44 5.79
C ASP A 59 -1.98 -1.29 5.58
N GLU A 60 -2.04 -0.24 6.41
CA GLU A 60 -1.11 0.90 6.37
C GLU A 60 0.35 0.45 6.55
N ALA A 61 0.62 -0.37 7.57
CA ALA A 61 1.96 -0.85 7.83
C ALA A 61 2.48 -1.74 6.69
N LEU A 62 1.65 -2.62 6.12
CA LEU A 62 2.03 -3.40 4.94
C LEU A 62 2.36 -2.48 3.76
N ALA A 63 1.48 -1.50 3.45
CA ALA A 63 1.71 -0.57 2.35
C ALA A 63 3.03 0.20 2.52
N ARG A 64 3.31 0.68 3.75
CA ARG A 64 4.57 1.35 4.09
C ARG A 64 5.79 0.46 3.87
N MET A 65 5.73 -0.80 4.32
CA MET A 65 6.82 -1.76 4.11
C MET A 65 7.03 -2.07 2.63
N LEU A 66 5.95 -2.17 1.84
CA LEU A 66 6.04 -2.42 0.40
C LEU A 66 6.61 -1.22 -0.36
N VAL A 67 6.23 0.00 0.01
CA VAL A 67 6.83 1.23 -0.53
C VAL A 67 8.34 1.23 -0.28
N ALA A 68 8.79 0.99 0.95
CA ALA A 68 10.22 0.91 1.26
C ALA A 68 10.92 -0.22 0.50
N ALA A 69 10.31 -1.41 0.42
CA ALA A 69 10.88 -2.56 -0.27
C ALA A 69 10.96 -2.40 -1.80
N LYS A 70 10.19 -1.47 -2.40
CA LYS A 70 10.30 -1.14 -3.83
C LYS A 70 11.56 -0.35 -4.18
N GLU A 71 12.15 0.35 -3.21
CA GLU A 71 13.35 1.16 -3.44
C GLU A 71 14.58 0.28 -3.73
N ALA A 72 14.76 -0.81 -3.00
CA ALA A 72 15.89 -1.72 -3.19
C ALA A 72 15.69 -2.67 -4.39
N PRO A 73 16.65 -2.76 -5.34
CA PRO A 73 16.53 -3.63 -6.53
C PRO A 73 16.29 -5.12 -6.22
N THR A 74 16.81 -5.61 -5.09
CA THR A 74 16.72 -7.01 -4.66
C THR A 74 15.31 -7.40 -4.19
N THR A 75 14.57 -6.46 -3.60
CA THR A 75 13.22 -6.69 -3.05
C THR A 75 12.12 -6.14 -3.93
N ARG A 76 12.44 -5.22 -4.85
CA ARG A 76 11.47 -4.51 -5.72
C ARG A 76 10.46 -5.42 -6.40
N LYS A 77 10.93 -6.47 -7.06
CA LYS A 77 10.04 -7.39 -7.81
C LYS A 77 9.00 -8.03 -6.89
N LEU A 78 9.42 -8.53 -5.73
CA LEU A 78 8.51 -9.15 -4.77
C LEU A 78 7.54 -8.11 -4.21
N ALA A 79 8.05 -6.93 -3.83
CA ALA A 79 7.23 -5.86 -3.27
C ALA A 79 6.13 -5.41 -4.24
N THR A 80 6.46 -5.21 -5.53
CA THR A 80 5.46 -4.90 -6.57
C THR A 80 4.40 -6.00 -6.71
N GLN A 81 4.81 -7.27 -6.70
CA GLN A 81 3.85 -8.39 -6.79
C GLN A 81 2.92 -8.47 -5.58
N LEU A 82 3.41 -8.16 -4.38
CA LEU A 82 2.59 -8.17 -3.17
C LEU A 82 1.69 -6.94 -3.09
N GLU A 83 2.13 -5.76 -3.58
CA GLU A 83 1.28 -4.58 -3.70
C GLU A 83 0.11 -4.84 -4.64
N GLU A 84 0.34 -5.43 -5.82
CA GLU A 84 -0.75 -5.80 -6.74
C GLU A 84 -1.81 -6.70 -6.08
N VAL A 85 -1.37 -7.64 -5.25
CA VAL A 85 -2.28 -8.50 -4.49
C VAL A 85 -3.00 -7.73 -3.38
N GLN A 86 -2.35 -6.78 -2.71
CA GLN A 86 -3.00 -5.91 -1.73
C GLN A 86 -4.11 -5.08 -2.39
N LEU A 87 -3.83 -4.44 -3.54
CA LEU A 87 -4.82 -3.67 -4.29
C LEU A 87 -5.98 -4.55 -4.79
N ALA A 88 -5.68 -5.75 -5.30
CA ALA A 88 -6.70 -6.70 -5.74
C ALA A 88 -7.59 -7.20 -4.59
N ASN A 89 -7.04 -7.37 -3.38
CA ASN A 89 -7.80 -7.75 -2.21
C ASN A 89 -8.78 -6.66 -1.77
N TRP A 90 -8.36 -5.39 -1.80
CA TRP A 90 -9.26 -4.26 -1.52
C TRP A 90 -10.37 -4.16 -2.55
N LEU A 91 -10.05 -4.34 -3.84
CA LEU A 91 -11.03 -4.35 -4.92
C LEU A 91 -12.05 -5.50 -4.75
N ALA A 92 -11.56 -6.72 -4.47
CA ALA A 92 -12.42 -7.89 -4.24
C ALA A 92 -13.31 -7.72 -2.99
N SER A 93 -12.82 -6.99 -1.98
CA SER A 93 -13.56 -6.63 -0.76
C SER A 93 -14.45 -5.40 -0.94
N LYS A 94 -14.54 -4.85 -2.17
CA LYS A 94 -15.35 -3.70 -2.54
C LYS A 94 -15.04 -2.44 -1.73
N GLN A 95 -13.76 -2.26 -1.35
CA GLN A 95 -13.32 -1.04 -0.68
C GLN A 95 -13.48 0.16 -1.62
N THR A 96 -13.98 1.28 -1.12
CA THR A 96 -14.00 2.52 -1.88
C THR A 96 -12.63 3.21 -1.83
N VAL A 97 -12.41 4.23 -2.67
CA VAL A 97 -11.21 5.10 -2.56
C VAL A 97 -11.15 5.79 -1.19
N ASP A 98 -12.31 6.05 -0.59
CA ASP A 98 -12.47 6.61 0.75
C ASP A 98 -12.02 5.64 1.86
N ASP A 99 -12.45 4.37 1.74
CA ASP A 99 -12.09 3.34 2.72
C ASP A 99 -10.59 3.08 2.69
N VAL A 100 -10.00 2.98 1.50
CA VAL A 100 -8.55 2.79 1.36
C VAL A 100 -7.79 4.01 1.88
N PHE A 101 -8.29 5.23 1.68
CA PHE A 101 -7.69 6.44 2.27
C PHE A 101 -7.56 6.34 3.79
N LYS A 102 -8.63 5.89 4.47
CA LYS A 102 -8.68 5.67 5.93
C LYS A 102 -7.84 4.47 6.37
N LEU A 103 -7.89 3.35 5.63
CA LEU A 103 -7.07 2.17 5.92
C LEU A 103 -5.57 2.49 5.90
N LEU A 104 -5.17 3.45 5.07
CA LEU A 104 -3.81 3.96 4.95
C LEU A 104 -3.51 5.13 5.91
N LYS A 105 -4.46 5.54 6.74
CA LYS A 105 -4.35 6.63 7.74
C LYS A 105 -3.88 7.95 7.15
N LEU A 106 -4.34 8.24 5.94
CA LEU A 106 -3.96 9.45 5.20
C LEU A 106 -4.76 10.69 5.67
N ASP A 107 -5.82 10.49 6.44
CA ASP A 107 -6.59 11.52 7.11
C ASP A 107 -5.85 12.23 8.25
N ASP A 108 -4.85 11.57 8.86
CA ASP A 108 -4.06 12.14 9.95
C ASP A 108 -2.94 13.09 9.46
N GLU A 109 -2.69 13.15 8.14
CA GLU A 109 -1.51 13.82 7.55
C GLU A 109 -1.75 15.30 7.20
N GLY A 110 -3.01 15.71 7.08
CA GLY A 110 -3.40 17.07 6.66
C GLY A 110 -2.68 17.55 5.41
N ALA A 111 -2.05 18.73 5.48
CA ALA A 111 -1.31 19.33 4.35
C ALA A 111 -0.13 18.47 3.83
N LYS A 112 0.38 17.53 4.64
CA LYS A 112 1.54 16.69 4.29
C LYS A 112 1.14 15.34 3.68
N LEU A 113 -0.14 15.13 3.43
CA LEU A 113 -0.70 13.91 2.82
C LEU A 113 0.17 13.33 1.70
N PHE A 114 0.48 14.13 0.68
CA PHE A 114 1.23 13.67 -0.49
C PHE A 114 2.76 13.61 -0.29
N GLN A 115 3.25 14.05 0.87
CA GLN A 115 4.64 13.81 1.29
C GLN A 115 4.79 12.44 1.94
N ASN A 116 3.72 11.86 2.50
CA ASN A 116 3.74 10.50 3.00
C ASN A 116 3.87 9.52 1.81
N PRO A 117 4.94 8.71 1.73
CA PRO A 117 5.16 7.78 0.62
C PRO A 117 4.02 6.76 0.40
N VAL A 118 3.25 6.46 1.45
CA VAL A 118 2.07 5.58 1.41
C VAL A 118 0.95 6.15 0.52
N SER A 119 0.90 7.47 0.32
CA SER A 119 -0.05 8.11 -0.61
C SER A 119 0.07 7.56 -2.04
N SER A 120 1.26 7.08 -2.45
CA SER A 120 1.45 6.44 -3.76
C SER A 120 0.61 5.16 -3.90
N THR A 121 0.44 4.40 -2.83
CA THR A 121 -0.41 3.19 -2.82
C THR A 121 -1.90 3.56 -2.95
N TRP A 122 -2.33 4.69 -2.37
CA TRP A 122 -3.69 5.20 -2.56
C TRP A 122 -3.96 5.62 -4.02
N VAL A 123 -3.00 6.31 -4.65
CA VAL A 123 -3.07 6.67 -6.07
C VAL A 123 -3.15 5.43 -6.96
N SER A 124 -2.31 4.41 -6.69
CA SER A 124 -2.36 3.13 -7.39
C SER A 124 -3.72 2.44 -7.24
N TYR A 125 -4.33 2.50 -6.05
CA TYR A 125 -5.66 1.94 -5.83
C TYR A 125 -6.74 2.67 -6.63
N ALA A 126 -6.78 4.00 -6.59
CA ALA A 126 -7.73 4.79 -7.36
C ALA A 126 -7.61 4.50 -8.87
N THR A 127 -6.38 4.38 -9.36
CA THR A 127 -6.07 4.01 -10.76
C THR A 127 -6.57 2.61 -11.11
N LYS A 128 -6.41 1.64 -10.19
CA LYS A 128 -6.90 0.27 -10.39
C LYS A 128 -8.43 0.18 -10.35
N LEU A 129 -9.08 1.05 -9.56
CA LEU A 129 -10.53 1.07 -9.42
C LEU A 129 -11.23 1.72 -10.62
N ASP A 130 -10.70 2.83 -11.11
CA ASP A 130 -11.13 3.49 -12.35
C ASP A 130 -9.92 4.05 -13.08
N GLU A 131 -9.48 3.35 -14.12
CA GLU A 131 -8.33 3.77 -14.95
C GLU A 131 -8.60 5.08 -15.72
N LYS A 132 -9.87 5.45 -15.93
CA LYS A 132 -10.25 6.63 -16.72
C LYS A 132 -10.36 7.87 -15.86
N ASN A 133 -10.89 7.76 -14.64
CA ASN A 133 -11.16 8.90 -13.78
C ASN A 133 -10.59 8.77 -12.34
N PRO A 134 -9.33 8.32 -12.16
CA PRO A 134 -8.79 8.13 -10.81
C PRO A 134 -8.65 9.44 -10.04
N ASP A 135 -8.28 10.53 -10.72
CA ASP A 135 -8.09 11.83 -10.09
C ASP A 135 -9.42 12.41 -9.59
N ALA A 136 -10.53 12.21 -10.30
CA ALA A 136 -11.86 12.62 -9.87
C ALA A 136 -12.34 11.86 -8.63
N LEU A 137 -12.07 10.55 -8.56
CA LEU A 137 -12.34 9.75 -7.36
C LEU A 137 -11.56 10.28 -6.16
N MET A 138 -10.24 10.50 -6.33
CA MET A 138 -9.41 11.05 -5.25
C MET A 138 -9.84 12.46 -4.83
N PHE A 139 -10.15 13.34 -5.80
CA PHE A 139 -10.61 14.70 -5.53
C PHE A 139 -11.90 14.69 -4.69
N SER A 140 -12.86 13.80 -5.00
CA SER A 140 -14.10 13.69 -4.22
C SER A 140 -13.87 13.35 -2.75
N VAL A 141 -12.89 12.47 -2.46
CA VAL A 141 -12.50 12.07 -1.10
C VAL A 141 -11.88 13.24 -0.33
N LEU A 142 -11.03 14.02 -1.01
CA LEU A 142 -10.39 15.20 -0.43
C LEU A 142 -11.40 16.32 -0.17
N LYS A 143 -12.24 16.64 -1.16
CA LYS A 143 -13.26 17.68 -1.07
C LYS A 143 -14.31 17.41 0.01
N ALA A 144 -14.57 16.14 0.32
CA ALA A 144 -15.47 15.74 1.41
C ALA A 144 -14.87 15.95 2.81
N ARG A 145 -13.54 16.12 2.94
CA ARG A 145 -12.82 16.23 4.23
C ARG A 145 -12.26 17.61 4.50
N TYR A 146 -11.79 18.27 3.46
CA TYR A 146 -11.07 19.51 3.54
C TYR A 146 -11.91 20.62 2.90
N ASP A 147 -12.01 21.75 3.59
CA ASP A 147 -12.53 22.97 2.98
C ASP A 147 -11.59 23.46 1.86
N ASP A 148 -12.04 24.45 1.09
CA ASP A 148 -11.30 24.93 -0.08
C ASP A 148 -9.93 25.50 0.28
N ASP A 149 -9.79 26.16 1.43
CA ASP A 149 -8.52 26.73 1.89
C ASP A 149 -7.52 25.65 2.31
N ALA A 150 -7.97 24.64 3.05
CA ALA A 150 -7.17 23.49 3.42
C ALA A 150 -6.77 22.66 2.20
N LEU A 151 -7.68 22.48 1.24
CA LEU A 151 -7.42 21.75 0.00
C LEU A 151 -6.40 22.47 -0.88
N ALA A 152 -6.52 23.79 -1.03
CA ALA A 152 -5.54 24.61 -1.72
C ALA A 152 -4.14 24.46 -1.07
N THR A 153 -4.08 24.47 0.26
CA THR A 153 -2.83 24.27 0.99
C THR A 153 -2.20 22.90 0.72
N ILE A 154 -3.00 21.82 0.71
CA ILE A 154 -2.55 20.46 0.38
C ILE A 154 -1.91 20.44 -1.03
N PHE A 155 -2.55 21.08 -2.02
CA PHE A 155 -2.02 21.09 -3.39
C PHE A 155 -0.79 21.97 -3.57
N THR A 156 -0.71 23.10 -2.86
CA THR A 156 0.52 23.90 -2.81
C THR A 156 1.70 23.09 -2.27
N VAL A 157 1.52 22.41 -1.14
CA VAL A 157 2.57 21.56 -0.53
C VAL A 157 2.97 20.39 -1.44
N ALA A 158 1.99 19.78 -2.12
CA ALA A 158 2.24 18.70 -3.06
C ALA A 158 3.04 19.16 -4.29
N LYS A 159 2.80 20.38 -4.79
CA LYS A 159 3.59 20.98 -5.89
C LYS A 159 5.04 21.26 -5.53
N GLU A 160 5.35 21.52 -4.27
CA GLU A 160 6.73 21.69 -3.81
C GLU A 160 7.46 20.34 -3.67
N THR A 161 6.71 19.24 -3.66
CA THR A 161 7.23 17.89 -3.46
C THR A 161 7.47 17.18 -4.78
N ARG A 162 8.75 16.97 -5.17
CA ARG A 162 9.17 16.41 -6.48
C ARG A 162 8.42 15.14 -6.93
N GLY A 163 7.93 14.31 -6.00
CA GLY A 163 7.16 13.09 -6.29
C GLY A 163 5.64 13.28 -6.41
N ALA A 164 5.09 14.40 -5.97
CA ALA A 164 3.65 14.65 -5.91
C ALA A 164 3.16 15.81 -6.80
N GLN A 165 4.08 16.55 -7.43
CA GLN A 165 3.73 17.73 -8.25
C GLN A 165 2.74 17.39 -9.37
N SER A 166 2.90 16.23 -10.00
CA SER A 166 2.02 15.79 -11.08
C SER A 166 0.62 15.42 -10.59
N ILE A 167 0.48 14.93 -9.36
CA ILE A 167 -0.82 14.61 -8.75
C ILE A 167 -1.58 15.92 -8.49
N ALA A 168 -0.92 16.90 -7.86
CA ALA A 168 -1.51 18.20 -7.58
C ALA A 168 -1.97 18.92 -8.86
N ALA A 169 -1.13 18.94 -9.89
CA ALA A 169 -1.47 19.57 -11.17
C ALA A 169 -2.70 18.94 -11.86
N ARG A 170 -2.83 17.61 -11.79
CA ARG A 170 -4.02 16.92 -12.33
C ARG A 170 -5.27 17.23 -11.52
N GLN A 171 -5.17 17.27 -10.19
CA GLN A 171 -6.32 17.52 -9.33
C GLN A 171 -6.87 18.94 -9.41
N GLU A 172 -6.04 19.94 -9.69
CA GLU A 172 -6.50 21.32 -9.92
C GLU A 172 -7.13 21.54 -11.31
N SER A 173 -6.94 20.61 -12.25
CA SER A 173 -7.48 20.71 -13.61
C SER A 173 -8.88 20.10 -13.77
N ILE A 174 -9.45 19.58 -12.68
CA ILE A 174 -10.79 18.98 -12.59
C ILE A 174 -11.82 20.07 -12.30
#